data_AF-A0A3D5RPU4-F1
#
_entry.id   AF-A0A3D5RPU4-F1
#
_cell.length_a   1.000
_cell.length_b   1.000
_cell.length_c   1.000
_cell.angle_alpha   90.00
_cell.angle_beta   90.00
_cell.angle_gamma   90.00
#
_symmetry.space_group_name_H-M   'P 1'
#
loop_
_entity.id
_entity.type
_entity.pdbx_description
1 polymer ?
#
loop_
_entity_poly.entity_id
_entity_poly.type
_entity_poly.pdbx_seq_one_letter_code
_entity_poly.pdbx_strand_id
1 'polypeptide(L)'
;FVVSGGVAANTVLRATLKEQCAKDGLLFVAPPVDLCTDNAVMIAWAGLERLRLGLTDPLSFKPQPRWPLDPNASAAHGVGTKD
;
A
#
# COMPACT_ATOMS: atom_id res chain seq x y z
N PHE A 1 4.95 -8.71 -9.50
CA PHE A 1 3.66 -8.02 -9.33
C PHE A 1 3.20 -8.17 -7.90
N VAL A 2 2.98 -7.05 -7.19
CA VAL A 2 2.58 -7.03 -5.78
C VAL A 2 1.16 -6.50 -5.68
N VAL A 3 0.33 -7.13 -4.85
CA VAL A 3 -1.04 -6.65 -4.57
C VAL A 3 -1.21 -6.47 -3.06
N SER A 4 -1.90 -5.40 -2.65
CA SER A 4 -2.11 -5.01 -1.25
C SER A 4 -3.48 -4.33 -1.07
N GLY A 5 -3.88 -4.12 0.18
CA GLY A 5 -5.18 -3.55 0.56
C GLY A 5 -6.27 -4.61 0.69
N GLY A 6 -7.42 -4.25 1.25
CA GLY A 6 -8.48 -5.21 1.58
C GLY A 6 -8.96 -6.06 0.39
N VAL A 7 -8.96 -5.51 -0.83
CA VAL A 7 -9.33 -6.24 -2.05
C VAL A 7 -8.33 -7.37 -2.38
N ALA A 8 -7.08 -7.28 -1.90
CA ALA A 8 -6.08 -8.35 -2.03
C ALA A 8 -6.48 -9.66 -1.31
N ALA A 9 -7.41 -9.58 -0.35
CA ALA A 9 -7.98 -10.74 0.34
C ALA A 9 -9.00 -11.51 -0.53
N ASN A 10 -9.48 -10.93 -1.63
CA ASN A 10 -10.41 -11.60 -2.52
C ASN A 10 -9.73 -12.78 -3.23
N THR A 11 -10.21 -14.00 -2.94
CA THR A 11 -9.59 -15.24 -3.41
C THR A 11 -9.68 -15.41 -4.93
N VAL A 12 -10.77 -14.98 -5.55
CA VAL A 12 -10.97 -15.02 -7.01
C VAL A 12 -9.96 -14.10 -7.69
N LEU A 13 -9.88 -12.84 -7.28
CA LEU A 13 -8.92 -11.88 -7.85
C LEU A 13 -7.47 -12.34 -7.67
N ARG A 14 -7.14 -12.86 -6.49
CA ARG A 14 -5.80 -13.40 -6.19
C ARG A 14 -5.45 -14.57 -7.11
N ALA A 15 -6.37 -15.50 -7.33
CA ALA A 15 -6.15 -16.64 -8.23
C ALA A 15 -5.93 -16.17 -9.67
N THR A 16 -6.81 -15.30 -10.18
CA THR A 16 -6.72 -14.76 -11.54
C THR A 16 -5.41 -14.00 -11.77
N LEU A 17 -5.01 -13.12 -10.84
CA LEU A 17 -3.77 -12.36 -10.97
C LEU A 17 -2.53 -13.25 -10.87
N LYS A 18 -2.55 -14.27 -10.00
CA LYS A 18 -1.45 -15.23 -9.88
C LYS A 18 -1.27 -16.02 -11.17
N GLU A 19 -2.37 -16.49 -11.77
CA GLU A 19 -2.33 -17.23 -13.03
C GLU A 19 -1.83 -16.35 -14.18
N GLN A 20 -2.27 -15.09 -14.25
CA GLN A 20 -1.78 -14.13 -15.24
C GLN A 20 -0.28 -13.86 -15.06
N CYS A 21 0.18 -13.61 -13.82
CA CYS A 21 1.60 -13.41 -13.55
C CYS A 21 2.44 -14.63 -13.98
N ALA A 22 1.94 -15.85 -13.77
CA ALA A 22 2.63 -17.07 -14.22
C ALA A 22 2.76 -17.14 -15.75
N LYS A 23 1.72 -16.75 -16.50
CA LYS A 23 1.75 -16.67 -17.97
C LYS A 23 2.77 -15.64 -18.46
N ASP A 24 2.92 -14.54 -17.73
CA ASP A 24 3.83 -13.43 -18.08
C ASP A 24 5.25 -13.62 -17.50
N GLY A 25 5.53 -14.73 -16.83
CA GLY A 25 6.84 -14.98 -16.20
C GLY A 25 7.16 -14.07 -15.00
N LEU A 26 6.13 -13.48 -14.38
CA LEU A 26 6.26 -12.58 -13.24
C LEU A 26 6.05 -13.31 -11.90
N LEU A 27 6.82 -12.93 -10.89
CA LEU A 27 6.54 -13.33 -9.52
C LEU A 27 5.28 -12.61 -9.00
N PHE A 28 4.31 -13.38 -8.52
CA PHE A 28 3.15 -12.84 -7.80
C PHE A 28 3.42 -12.82 -6.30
N VAL A 29 3.24 -11.66 -5.66
CA VAL A 29 3.39 -11.47 -4.22
C VAL A 29 2.14 -10.80 -3.65
N ALA A 30 1.62 -11.34 -2.57
CA ALA A 30 0.53 -10.74 -1.81
C ALA A 30 0.60 -11.21 -0.35
N PRO A 31 0.25 -10.35 0.63
CA PRO A 31 0.34 -10.69 2.04
C PRO A 31 -0.62 -11.83 2.43
N PRO A 32 -0.39 -12.52 3.56
CA PRO A 32 -1.40 -13.36 4.20
C PRO A 32 -2.75 -12.64 4.31
N VAL A 33 -3.86 -13.38 4.20
CA VAL A 33 -5.21 -12.82 4.09
C VAL A 33 -5.58 -11.92 5.28
N ASP A 34 -5.18 -12.34 6.48
CA ASP A 34 -5.34 -11.63 7.75
C ASP A 34 -4.51 -10.34 7.85
N LEU A 35 -3.54 -10.15 6.95
CA LEU A 35 -2.70 -8.96 6.86
C LEU A 35 -3.03 -8.08 5.64
N CYS A 36 -4.05 -8.41 4.84
CA CYS A 36 -4.45 -7.63 3.67
C CYS A 36 -5.14 -6.30 4.04
N THR A 37 -5.92 -6.28 5.13
CA THR A 37 -6.64 -5.08 5.61
C THR A 37 -5.75 -4.22 6.51
N ASP A 38 -6.16 -2.99 6.77
CA ASP A 38 -5.43 -2.06 7.63
C ASP A 38 -5.09 -2.69 8.99
N ASN A 39 -3.80 -2.68 9.33
CA ASN A 39 -3.28 -3.24 10.57
C ASN A 39 -2.05 -2.46 11.06
N ALA A 40 -1.72 -2.57 12.35
CA ALA A 40 -0.58 -1.84 12.91
C ALA A 40 0.78 -2.41 12.47
N VAL A 41 0.83 -3.69 12.06
CA VAL A 41 2.08 -4.36 11.65
C VAL A 41 2.66 -3.70 10.39
N MET A 42 1.82 -3.37 9.41
CA MET A 42 2.28 -2.69 8.18
C MET A 42 2.84 -1.28 8.47
N ILE A 43 2.26 -0.57 9.44
CA ILE A 43 2.74 0.76 9.88
C ILE A 43 4.09 0.64 10.59
N ALA A 44 4.22 -0.33 11.50
CA ALA A 44 5.47 -0.60 12.20
C ALA A 44 6.59 -0.99 11.23
N TRP A 45 6.29 -1.85 10.25
CA TRP A 45 7.27 -2.25 9.23
C TRP A 45 7.70 -1.07 8.35
N ALA A 46 6.77 -0.27 7.83
CA ALA A 46 7.09 0.93 7.07
C ALA A 46 7.92 1.93 7.89
N GLY A 47 7.62 2.09 9.18
CA GLY A 47 8.40 2.91 10.10
C GLY A 47 9.83 2.39 10.31
N LEU A 48 9.99 1.07 10.47
CA LEU A 48 11.31 0.42 10.59
C LEU A 48 12.15 0.62 9.33
N GLU A 49 11.57 0.44 8.15
CA GLU A 49 12.27 0.66 6.87
C GLU A 49 12.68 2.13 6.71
N ARG A 50 11.81 3.08 7.06
CA ARG A 50 12.17 4.52 7.07
C ARG A 50 13.29 4.83 8.06
N LEU A 51 13.23 4.27 9.28
CA LEU A 51 14.25 4.48 10.30
C LEU A 51 15.61 3.92 9.87
N ARG A 52 15.65 2.76 9.22
CA ARG A 52 16.88 2.15 8.65
C ARG A 52 17.54 3.04 7.59
N LEU A 53 16.73 3.84 6.87
CA LEU A 53 17.21 4.83 5.92
C LEU A 53 17.60 6.17 6.57
N GLY A 54 17.51 6.29 7.90
CA GLY A 54 17.75 7.54 8.63
C GLY A 54 16.64 8.58 8.47
N LEU A 55 15.46 8.18 7.97
CA LEU A 55 14.32 9.07 7.77
C LEU A 55 13.49 9.15 9.05
N THR A 56 13.56 10.28 9.75
CA THR A 56 12.83 10.56 10.99
C THR A 56 12.12 11.89 10.93
N ASP A 57 10.95 11.98 11.56
CA ASP A 57 10.18 13.21 11.69
C ASP A 57 10.24 13.73 13.15
N PRO A 58 10.16 15.05 13.38
CA PRO A 58 10.08 15.59 14.73
C PRO A 58 8.74 15.25 15.40
N LEU A 59 8.69 15.28 16.73
CA LEU A 59 7.45 15.04 17.49
C LEU A 59 6.33 16.07 17.20
N SER A 60 6.66 17.19 16.54
CA SER A 60 5.70 18.21 16.09
C SER A 60 5.03 17.87 14.75
N PHE A 61 5.35 16.74 14.12
CA PHE A 61 4.74 16.29 12.86
C PHE A 61 3.20 16.22 12.98
N LYS A 62 2.51 16.80 12.00
CA LYS A 62 1.05 16.86 11.98
C LYS A 62 0.46 15.78 11.07
N PRO A 63 -0.65 15.12 11.46
CA PRO A 63 -1.35 14.20 10.57
C PRO A 63 -1.74 14.88 9.25
N GLN A 64 -1.58 14.16 8.13
CA GLN A 64 -1.98 14.61 6.81
C GLN A 64 -3.14 13.75 6.29
N PRO A 65 -4.41 14.20 6.40
CA PRO A 65 -5.57 13.42 5.96
C PRO A 65 -5.59 13.13 4.46
N ARG A 66 -4.94 13.99 3.66
CA ARG A 66 -4.72 13.81 2.23
C ARG A 66 -3.22 13.78 1.97
N TRP A 67 -2.64 12.62 2.19
CA TRP A 67 -1.22 12.39 1.97
C TRP A 67 -1.03 11.56 0.68
N PRO A 68 -0.54 12.16 -0.41
CA PRO A 68 -0.27 11.39 -1.63
C PRO A 68 0.88 10.41 -1.39
N LEU A 69 0.73 9.19 -1.91
CA LEU A 69 1.78 8.16 -1.85
C LEU A 69 3.00 8.58 -2.69
N ASP A 70 2.75 9.14 -3.88
CA ASP A 70 3.75 9.79 -4.71
C ASP A 70 3.51 11.30 -4.66
N PRO A 71 4.43 12.10 -4.08
CA PRO A 71 4.32 13.56 -4.02
C PRO A 71 4.18 14.23 -5.39
N ASN A 72 4.61 13.56 -6.47
CA ASN A 72 4.54 14.06 -7.84
C ASN A 72 3.32 13.52 -8.61
N ALA A 73 2.45 12.73 -7.98
CA ALA A 73 1.26 12.21 -8.64
C ALA A 73 0.31 13.34 -9.02
N SER A 74 -0.27 13.24 -10.23
CA SER A 74 -1.42 14.05 -10.60
C SER A 74 -2.57 13.86 -9.61
N ALA A 75 -3.35 14.91 -9.35
CA ALA A 75 -4.50 14.82 -8.46
C ALA A 75 -5.40 13.62 -8.81
N ALA A 76 -5.76 12.83 -7.80
CA ALA A 76 -6.58 11.63 -8.00
C ALA A 76 -7.95 11.99 -8.62
N HIS A 77 -8.47 11.14 -9.50
CA HIS A 77 -9.82 11.34 -10.04
C HIS A 77 -10.85 11.18 -8.92
N GLY A 78 -11.73 12.17 -8.75
CA GLY A 78 -12.75 12.18 -7.68
C GLY A 78 -12.31 12.87 -6.38
N VAL A 79 -11.28 13.73 -6.42
CA VAL A 79 -11.00 14.63 -5.28
C VAL A 79 -12.24 15.51 -5.05
N GLY A 80 -13.04 15.19 -4.03
CA GLY A 80 -14.08 16.09 -3.55
C GLY A 80 -13.44 17.41 -3.15
N THR A 81 -13.55 18.41 -4.02
CA THR A 81 -13.33 19.81 -3.69
C THR A 81 -14.38 20.17 -2.65
N LYS A 82 -13.95 20.35 -1.40
CA LYS A 82 -14.74 21.14 -0.47
C LYS A 82 -14.55 22.59 -0.90
N ASP A 83 -15.64 23.22 -1.34
CA ASP A 83 -15.79 24.67 -1.31
C ASP A 83 -15.52 25.21 0.10
#